data_AF-A0A365Y1T8-F1
#
_entry.id   AF-A0A365Y1T8-F1
#
_cell.length_a   1.000
_cell.length_b   1.000
_cell.length_c   1.000
_cell.angle_alpha   90.00
_cell.angle_beta   90.00
_cell.angle_gamma   90.00
#
_symmetry.space_group_name_H-M   'P 1'
#
loop_
_entity.id
_entity.type
_entity.pdbx_description
1 polymer ?
#
loop_
_entity_poly.entity_id
_entity_poly.type
_entity_poly.pdbx_seq_one_letter_code
_entity_poly.pdbx_strand_id
1 'polypeptide(L)'
;MKNQIRAFLVAMPALALLFSACNKNDSGGNGNAKLTVYLTDAPANYDAVNIDVQDVLVNASAGDNGWQSIHLLRPGVYNLLNFRNGIDTVLASSGLPAGKISQIRLVLGSKNSVVVNGAAYPLETPSAQQSGLKLNVQATLTAGVEYRLWIDFDANRSVVTTGNGKYILKPVIRTYTQATSGSIKGIVLPAIHINSVFAIQNTDTIATAKPDPLTGAFLLTGLNAGAYNVAFAGDGLVKDTIVASVNVSIGQVTSIAPITLK
;
A
#
# COMPACT_ATOMS: atom_id res chain seq x y z
N MET A 1 -24.95 67.52 46.63
CA MET A 1 -24.74 66.14 46.14
C MET A 1 -25.06 66.10 44.66
N LYS A 2 -24.04 66.10 43.79
CA LYS A 2 -24.17 65.90 42.35
C LYS A 2 -22.96 65.09 41.89
N ASN A 3 -23.19 63.79 41.67
CA ASN A 3 -22.27 62.89 41.00
C ASN A 3 -22.20 63.28 39.52
N GLN A 4 -21.00 63.41 38.97
CA GLN A 4 -20.79 63.21 37.54
C GLN A 4 -19.52 62.38 37.32
N ILE A 5 -19.76 61.25 36.66
CA ILE A 5 -18.89 60.10 36.45
C ILE A 5 -17.86 60.44 35.37
N ARG A 6 -16.57 60.20 35.65
CA ARG A 6 -15.50 60.32 34.66
C ARG A 6 -15.53 59.11 33.73
N ALA A 7 -15.86 59.34 32.46
CA ALA A 7 -15.78 58.33 31.41
C ALA A 7 -14.31 58.05 31.08
N PHE A 8 -13.86 56.81 31.30
CA PHE A 8 -12.54 56.32 30.89
C PHE A 8 -12.69 55.62 29.54
N LEU A 9 -12.15 56.23 28.49
CA LEU A 9 -12.19 55.73 27.11
C LEU A 9 -11.01 54.75 26.94
N VAL A 10 -11.26 53.46 27.15
CA VAL A 10 -10.27 52.39 26.92
C VAL A 10 -10.25 52.08 25.43
N ALA A 11 -9.21 52.55 24.73
CA ALA A 11 -8.94 52.22 23.34
C ALA A 11 -8.50 50.75 23.24
N MET A 12 -9.29 49.96 22.51
CA MET A 12 -9.10 48.53 22.27
C MET A 12 -8.14 48.36 21.08
N PRO A 13 -6.97 47.70 21.23
CA PRO A 13 -6.08 47.48 20.10
C PRO A 13 -6.67 46.39 19.20
N ALA A 14 -6.89 46.74 17.93
CA ALA A 14 -7.32 45.84 16.88
C ALA A 14 -6.25 44.78 16.61
N LEU A 15 -6.48 43.57 17.14
CA LEU A 15 -5.68 42.39 16.86
C LEU A 15 -6.02 41.91 15.45
N ALA A 16 -5.14 42.20 14.49
CA ALA A 16 -5.21 41.71 13.14
C ALA A 16 -5.14 40.18 13.12
N LEU A 17 -6.29 39.53 12.96
CA LEU A 17 -6.38 38.11 12.63
C LEU A 17 -5.90 37.91 11.19
N LEU A 18 -4.61 37.59 11.06
CA LEU A 18 -4.06 37.02 9.84
C LEU A 18 -4.70 35.64 9.65
N PHE A 19 -5.78 35.59 8.87
CA PHE A 19 -6.28 34.32 8.34
C PHE A 19 -5.26 33.79 7.32
N SER A 20 -4.31 32.98 7.80
CA SER A 20 -3.60 32.04 6.93
C SER A 20 -4.60 31.03 6.38
N ALA A 21 -5.17 31.36 5.22
CA ALA A 21 -5.84 30.39 4.36
C ALA A 21 -4.79 29.35 3.95
N CYS A 22 -4.79 28.20 4.62
CA CYS A 22 -4.15 27.01 4.11
C CYS A 22 -4.87 26.63 2.82
N ASN A 23 -4.26 26.96 1.68
CA ASN A 23 -4.53 26.28 0.42
C ASN A 23 -4.14 24.80 0.60
N LYS A 24 -5.09 23.96 1.02
CA LYS A 24 -5.00 22.52 0.75
C LYS A 24 -5.35 22.34 -0.72
N ASN A 25 -4.33 22.44 -1.57
CA ASN A 25 -4.38 21.80 -2.88
C ASN A 25 -4.56 20.31 -2.63
N ASP A 26 -5.76 19.84 -2.93
CA ASP A 26 -6.23 18.47 -2.75
C ASP A 26 -5.61 17.59 -3.85
N SER A 27 -4.34 17.26 -3.65
CA SER A 27 -3.53 16.47 -4.59
C SER A 27 -2.86 15.32 -3.84
N GLY A 28 -3.65 14.42 -3.26
CA GLY A 28 -3.17 13.19 -2.65
C GLY A 28 -4.19 12.64 -1.67
N GLY A 29 -4.85 11.53 -2.03
CA GLY A 29 -5.87 10.92 -1.18
C GLY A 29 -5.30 10.61 0.22
N ASN A 30 -5.80 11.30 1.24
CA ASN A 30 -5.48 10.99 2.63
C ASN A 30 -5.92 9.55 2.92
N GLY A 31 -4.96 8.65 3.12
CA GLY A 31 -5.22 7.26 3.49
C GLY A 31 -4.14 6.31 2.96
N ASN A 32 -4.16 5.09 3.48
CA ASN A 32 -3.19 4.06 3.11
C ASN A 32 -3.80 3.10 2.07
N ALA A 33 -2.94 2.60 1.19
CA ALA A 33 -3.16 1.45 0.35
C ALA A 33 -2.34 0.28 0.89
N LYS A 34 -2.73 -0.96 0.58
CA LYS A 34 -1.95 -2.13 0.97
C LYS A 34 -1.12 -2.61 -0.21
N LEU A 35 0.18 -2.78 -0.02
CA LEU A 35 1.09 -3.33 -1.02
C LEU A 35 1.66 -4.65 -0.51
N THR A 36 1.54 -5.70 -1.32
CA THR A 36 2.20 -6.98 -1.08
C THR A 36 3.18 -7.27 -2.21
N VAL A 37 4.44 -7.54 -1.85
CA VAL A 37 5.53 -7.79 -2.80
C VAL A 37 5.77 -9.29 -2.90
N TYR A 38 5.78 -9.80 -4.14
CA TYR A 38 5.97 -11.19 -4.50
C TYR A 38 7.27 -11.36 -5.28
N LEU A 39 7.89 -12.54 -5.16
CA LEU A 39 9.03 -12.97 -5.94
C LEU A 39 8.64 -14.19 -6.79
N THR A 40 9.02 -14.13 -8.07
CA THR A 40 8.87 -15.22 -9.04
C THR A 40 10.07 -15.22 -9.99
N ASP A 41 10.25 -16.30 -10.73
CA ASP A 41 11.39 -16.53 -11.60
C ASP A 41 10.98 -17.03 -13.00
N ALA A 42 11.74 -16.60 -14.00
CA ALA A 42 11.70 -17.16 -15.34
C ALA A 42 12.57 -18.44 -15.42
N PRO A 43 12.25 -19.40 -16.31
CA PRO A 43 13.00 -20.65 -16.43
C PRO A 43 14.50 -20.43 -16.62
N ALA A 44 15.32 -21.18 -15.87
CA ALA A 44 16.78 -21.16 -15.98
C ALA A 44 17.40 -22.55 -16.02
N ASN A 45 18.56 -22.65 -16.68
CA ASN A 45 19.33 -23.88 -16.83
C ASN A 45 20.42 -24.00 -15.75
N TYR A 46 20.00 -23.94 -14.49
CA TYR A 46 20.84 -24.18 -13.31
C TYR A 46 20.12 -25.17 -12.39
N ASP A 47 20.86 -25.83 -11.49
CA ASP A 47 20.23 -26.70 -10.49
C ASP A 47 19.56 -25.87 -9.39
N ALA A 48 20.19 -24.75 -9.01
CA ALA A 48 19.63 -23.75 -8.10
C ALA A 48 20.27 -22.38 -8.32
N VAL A 49 19.50 -21.33 -8.07
CA VAL A 49 20.01 -19.95 -7.97
C VAL A 49 19.51 -19.37 -6.66
N ASN A 50 20.41 -19.30 -5.69
CA ASN A 50 20.11 -18.93 -4.31
C ASN A 50 20.44 -17.45 -4.10
N ILE A 51 19.43 -16.65 -3.77
CA ILE A 51 19.55 -15.23 -3.47
C ILE A 51 19.21 -14.99 -2.00
N ASP A 52 20.14 -14.39 -1.26
CA ASP A 52 20.00 -14.02 0.14
C ASP A 52 19.28 -12.68 0.24
N VAL A 53 17.99 -12.69 0.55
CA VAL A 53 17.14 -11.50 0.62
C VAL A 53 16.99 -11.05 2.07
N GLN A 54 17.39 -9.82 2.35
CA GLN A 54 17.49 -9.27 3.71
C GLN A 54 16.43 -8.21 3.99
N ASP A 55 16.06 -7.40 2.99
CA ASP A 55 14.99 -6.43 3.14
C ASP A 55 14.36 -6.01 1.79
N VAL A 56 13.17 -5.41 1.85
CA VAL A 56 12.55 -4.68 0.75
C VAL A 56 12.28 -3.24 1.20
N LEU A 57 12.82 -2.28 0.44
CA LEU A 57 12.50 -0.87 0.62
C LEU A 57 11.63 -0.38 -0.53
N VAL A 58 10.75 0.55 -0.22
CA VAL A 58 9.90 1.24 -1.18
C VAL A 58 10.22 2.72 -1.15
N ASN A 59 10.28 3.34 -2.33
CA ASN A 59 10.39 4.79 -2.44
C ASN A 59 9.04 5.39 -2.85
N ALA A 60 8.39 6.06 -1.90
CA ALA A 60 7.12 6.74 -2.11
C ALA A 60 7.28 8.24 -2.44
N SER A 61 8.50 8.69 -2.72
CA SER A 61 8.81 10.08 -3.06
C SER A 61 9.28 10.22 -4.51
N ALA A 62 9.27 11.44 -5.04
CA ALA A 62 9.78 11.73 -6.37
C ALA A 62 11.33 11.71 -6.47
N GLY A 63 12.04 11.66 -5.34
CA GLY A 63 13.52 11.67 -5.25
C GLY A 63 14.06 10.51 -4.41
N ASP A 64 15.36 10.48 -4.11
CA ASP A 64 16.02 9.35 -3.41
C ASP A 64 15.95 9.40 -1.87
N ASN A 65 15.20 10.32 -1.27
CA ASN A 65 15.11 10.47 0.20
C ASN A 65 13.92 9.73 0.83
N GLY A 66 13.01 9.16 0.02
CA GLY A 66 11.77 8.55 0.50
C GLY A 66 11.81 7.04 0.73
N TRP A 67 13.00 6.47 0.95
CA TRP A 67 13.14 5.03 1.18
C TRP A 67 12.61 4.63 2.55
N GLN A 68 11.62 3.76 2.56
CA GLN A 68 11.09 3.13 3.77
C GLN A 68 11.19 1.62 3.64
N SER A 69 11.65 0.94 4.70
CA SER A 69 11.57 -0.51 4.78
C SER A 69 10.11 -0.92 4.92
N ILE A 70 9.70 -1.94 4.17
CA ILE A 70 8.40 -2.59 4.35
C ILE A 70 8.51 -3.94 5.08
N HIS A 71 9.74 -4.30 5.49
CA HIS A 71 10.14 -5.50 6.21
C HIS A 71 9.75 -6.82 5.54
N LEU A 72 10.70 -7.75 5.46
CA LEU A 72 10.39 -9.09 5.01
C LEU A 72 9.57 -9.85 6.06
N LEU A 73 8.63 -10.66 5.57
CA LEU A 73 7.98 -11.67 6.40
C LEU A 73 9.01 -12.72 6.87
N ARG A 74 9.94 -13.07 6.00
CA ARG A 74 10.96 -14.12 6.21
C ARG A 74 12.29 -13.73 5.53
N PRO A 75 13.22 -13.03 6.21
CA PRO A 75 14.56 -12.83 5.69
C PRO A 75 15.31 -14.15 5.49
N GLY A 76 16.14 -14.26 4.45
CA GLY A 76 16.97 -15.43 4.22
C GLY A 76 17.20 -15.77 2.75
N VAL A 77 17.67 -16.99 2.52
CA VAL A 77 18.06 -17.47 1.18
C VAL A 77 16.87 -18.09 0.46
N TYR A 78 16.60 -17.59 -0.74
CA TYR A 78 15.55 -18.04 -1.64
C TYR A 78 16.18 -18.69 -2.87
N ASN A 79 15.85 -19.95 -3.14
CA ASN A 79 16.13 -20.55 -4.45
C ASN A 79 15.09 -20.03 -5.45
N LEU A 80 15.51 -19.17 -6.37
CA LEU A 80 14.63 -18.55 -7.37
C LEU A 80 13.89 -19.61 -8.20
N LEU A 81 14.55 -20.72 -8.50
CA LEU A 81 14.01 -21.77 -9.38
C LEU A 81 12.83 -22.54 -8.75
N ASN A 82 12.57 -22.35 -7.45
CA ASN A 82 11.38 -22.88 -6.79
C ASN A 82 10.10 -22.10 -7.18
N PHE A 83 10.25 -20.87 -7.67
CA PHE A 83 9.15 -19.93 -7.93
C PHE A 83 8.95 -19.68 -9.43
N ARG A 84 8.92 -20.77 -10.20
CA ARG A 84 8.73 -20.77 -11.67
C ARG A 84 7.36 -21.29 -12.07
N ASN A 85 6.99 -21.11 -13.33
CA ASN A 85 5.73 -21.60 -13.91
C ASN A 85 4.47 -21.10 -13.16
N GLY A 86 4.46 -19.82 -12.77
CA GLY A 86 3.33 -19.20 -12.10
C GLY A 86 3.26 -19.44 -10.58
N ILE A 87 4.26 -20.12 -10.01
CA ILE A 87 4.44 -20.20 -8.57
C ILE A 87 5.20 -18.95 -8.10
N ASP A 88 4.71 -18.30 -7.05
CA ASP A 88 5.35 -17.14 -6.42
C ASP A 88 5.45 -17.30 -4.91
N THR A 89 6.21 -16.42 -4.27
CA THR A 89 6.26 -16.30 -2.80
C THR A 89 6.11 -14.86 -2.36
N VAL A 90 5.42 -14.64 -1.25
CA VAL A 90 5.34 -13.31 -0.61
C VAL A 90 6.67 -13.02 0.09
N LEU A 91 7.27 -11.87 -0.23
CA LEU A 91 8.42 -11.33 0.46
C LEU A 91 8.02 -10.40 1.60
N ALA A 92 7.12 -9.45 1.33
CA ALA A 92 6.72 -8.40 2.25
C ALA A 92 5.26 -7.98 2.02
N SER A 93 4.59 -7.48 3.07
CA SER A 93 3.25 -6.91 2.98
C SER A 93 3.13 -5.75 3.96
N SER A 94 2.75 -4.56 3.47
CA SER A 94 2.66 -3.37 4.30
C SER A 94 1.59 -2.38 3.80
N GLY A 95 1.05 -1.59 4.72
CA GLY A 95 0.19 -0.45 4.42
C GLY A 95 1.04 0.79 4.15
N LEU A 96 0.93 1.34 2.94
CA LEU A 96 1.68 2.51 2.48
C LEU A 96 0.75 3.68 2.21
N PRO A 97 1.16 4.94 2.41
CA PRO A 97 0.38 6.09 1.97
C PRO A 97 0.02 5.99 0.48
N ALA A 98 -1.18 6.42 0.12
CA ALA A 98 -1.58 6.52 -1.28
C ALA A 98 -0.67 7.51 -2.03
N GLY A 99 -0.37 7.20 -3.28
CA GLY A 99 0.57 7.99 -4.07
C GLY A 99 1.37 7.17 -5.07
N LYS A 100 2.32 7.83 -5.74
CA LYS A 100 3.19 7.17 -6.73
C LYS A 100 4.33 6.43 -6.04
N ILE A 101 4.58 5.21 -6.50
CA ILE A 101 5.78 4.45 -6.19
C ILE A 101 6.56 4.30 -7.49
N SER A 102 7.72 4.93 -7.53
CA SER A 102 8.62 4.93 -8.69
C SER A 102 9.65 3.82 -8.62
N GLN A 103 10.00 3.36 -7.40
CA GLN A 103 11.14 2.47 -7.20
C GLN A 103 10.95 1.58 -5.96
N ILE A 104 11.52 0.39 -6.04
CA ILE A 104 11.72 -0.50 -4.90
C ILE A 104 13.19 -0.91 -4.85
N ARG A 105 13.64 -1.37 -3.69
CA ARG A 105 15.00 -1.86 -3.50
C ARG A 105 14.99 -3.19 -2.77
N LEU A 106 15.64 -4.18 -3.36
CA LEU A 106 15.85 -5.49 -2.75
C LEU A 106 17.24 -5.50 -2.10
N VAL A 107 17.31 -5.51 -0.78
CA VAL A 107 18.59 -5.61 -0.06
C VAL A 107 19.01 -7.06 -0.05
N LEU A 108 20.20 -7.32 -0.57
CA LEU A 108 20.78 -8.66 -0.60
C LEU A 108 21.82 -8.83 0.49
N GLY A 109 21.86 -10.02 1.09
CA GLY A 109 22.91 -10.47 1.98
C GLY A 109 24.09 -11.06 1.22
N SER A 110 24.98 -11.73 1.93
CA SER A 110 26.22 -12.27 1.38
C SER A 110 26.11 -13.73 0.93
N LYS A 111 25.05 -14.45 1.31
CA LYS A 111 24.92 -15.91 1.08
C LYS A 111 24.31 -16.25 -0.29
N ASN A 112 24.70 -15.52 -1.34
CA ASN A 112 24.25 -15.78 -2.70
C ASN A 112 25.09 -16.88 -3.35
N SER A 113 24.45 -17.82 -4.05
CA SER A 113 25.15 -18.91 -4.75
C SER A 113 24.38 -19.41 -5.98
N VAL A 114 25.09 -20.05 -6.90
CA VAL A 114 24.51 -20.82 -8.01
C VAL A 114 24.99 -22.26 -7.90
N VAL A 115 24.10 -23.23 -8.18
CA VAL A 115 24.44 -24.64 -8.23
C VAL A 115 24.43 -25.11 -9.68
N VAL A 116 25.55 -25.71 -10.09
CA VAL A 116 25.77 -26.23 -11.45
C VAL A 116 26.34 -27.62 -11.36
N ASN A 117 25.67 -28.60 -11.95
CA ASN A 117 26.03 -30.02 -11.90
C ASN A 117 26.22 -30.53 -10.46
N GLY A 118 25.34 -30.10 -9.55
CA GLY A 118 25.35 -30.46 -8.13
C GLY A 118 26.40 -29.74 -7.26
N ALA A 119 27.31 -28.93 -7.84
CA ALA A 119 28.30 -28.16 -7.10
C ALA A 119 27.85 -26.71 -6.88
N ALA A 120 27.98 -26.21 -5.66
CA ALA A 120 27.63 -24.83 -5.30
C ALA A 120 28.82 -23.89 -5.49
N TYR A 121 28.58 -22.76 -6.16
CA TYR A 121 29.55 -21.71 -6.41
C TYR A 121 29.06 -20.37 -5.84
N PRO A 122 29.93 -19.56 -5.23
CA PRO A 122 29.58 -18.20 -4.80
C PRO A 122 29.09 -17.36 -5.98
N LEU A 123 28.01 -16.60 -5.76
CA LEU A 123 27.46 -15.67 -6.74
C LEU A 123 27.76 -14.24 -6.28
N GLU A 124 28.74 -13.60 -6.92
CA GLU A 124 29.12 -12.23 -6.57
C GLU A 124 28.01 -11.25 -7.00
N THR A 125 27.66 -10.29 -6.17
CA THR A 125 26.57 -9.31 -6.45
C THR A 125 27.08 -7.87 -6.52
N PRO A 126 27.96 -7.48 -7.47
CA PRO A 126 28.58 -6.15 -7.50
C PRO A 126 27.55 -5.01 -7.49
N SER A 127 26.43 -5.19 -8.18
CA SER A 127 25.33 -4.22 -8.27
C SER A 127 24.50 -4.08 -6.98
N ALA A 128 24.60 -5.02 -6.04
CA ALA A 128 23.84 -5.02 -4.79
C ALA A 128 24.67 -4.52 -3.58
N GLN A 129 26.00 -4.50 -3.68
CA GLN A 129 26.91 -4.29 -2.55
C GLN A 129 26.84 -2.90 -1.88
N GLN A 130 26.38 -1.86 -2.59
CA GLN A 130 26.35 -0.51 -2.02
C GLN A 130 25.04 -0.20 -1.27
N SER A 131 23.90 -0.58 -1.84
CA SER A 131 22.59 -0.24 -1.24
C SER A 131 21.50 -1.30 -1.42
N GLY A 132 21.77 -2.38 -2.17
CA GLY A 132 20.75 -3.32 -2.66
C GLY A 132 20.39 -3.10 -4.14
N LEU A 133 19.64 -4.04 -4.72
CA LEU A 133 19.19 -3.99 -6.11
C LEU A 133 18.02 -3.01 -6.25
N LYS A 134 18.29 -1.86 -6.88
CA LYS A 134 17.28 -0.85 -7.19
C LYS A 134 16.49 -1.26 -8.43
N LEU A 135 15.17 -1.36 -8.30
CA LEU A 135 14.24 -1.75 -9.35
C LEU A 135 13.29 -0.59 -9.62
N ASN A 136 13.11 -0.24 -10.90
CA ASN A 136 12.11 0.75 -11.28
C ASN A 136 10.72 0.11 -11.23
N VAL A 137 9.76 0.87 -10.74
CA VAL A 137 8.34 0.51 -10.63
C VAL A 137 7.54 1.70 -11.13
N GLN A 138 6.39 1.47 -11.75
CA GLN A 138 5.49 2.55 -12.16
C GLN A 138 4.10 2.26 -11.63
N ALA A 139 3.94 2.39 -10.31
CA ALA A 139 2.69 2.13 -9.63
C ALA A 139 2.12 3.43 -9.03
N THR A 140 0.80 3.56 -9.07
CA THR A 140 0.07 4.57 -8.30
C THR A 140 -0.88 3.84 -7.37
N LEU A 141 -0.65 4.00 -6.07
CA LEU A 141 -1.47 3.39 -5.04
C LEU A 141 -2.64 4.30 -4.69
N THR A 142 -3.85 3.77 -4.75
CA THR A 142 -5.06 4.46 -4.31
C THR A 142 -5.42 4.03 -2.89
N ALA A 143 -5.74 4.99 -2.02
CA ALA A 143 -6.15 4.72 -0.64
C ALA A 143 -7.33 3.73 -0.61
N GLY A 144 -7.28 2.76 0.30
CA GLY A 144 -8.32 1.73 0.45
C GLY A 144 -8.27 0.59 -0.57
N VAL A 145 -7.32 0.61 -1.52
CA VAL A 145 -7.09 -0.46 -2.50
C VAL A 145 -5.90 -1.32 -2.09
N GLU A 146 -6.02 -2.62 -2.32
CA GLU A 146 -4.93 -3.59 -2.18
C GLU A 146 -4.24 -3.83 -3.52
N TYR A 147 -2.91 -3.95 -3.49
CA TYR A 147 -2.06 -4.18 -4.65
C TYR A 147 -1.09 -5.35 -4.42
N ARG A 148 -0.86 -6.10 -5.49
CA ARG A 148 0.25 -7.05 -5.60
C ARG A 148 1.30 -6.46 -6.54
N LEU A 149 2.56 -6.52 -6.13
CA LEU A 149 3.71 -6.21 -6.96
C LEU A 149 4.56 -7.45 -7.10
N TRP A 150 4.86 -7.86 -8.32
CA TRP A 150 5.77 -8.97 -8.59
C TRP A 150 7.13 -8.45 -8.98
N ILE A 151 8.15 -9.07 -8.40
CA ILE A 151 9.54 -9.05 -8.83
C ILE A 151 9.74 -10.35 -9.61
N ASP A 152 9.74 -10.24 -10.93
CA ASP A 152 9.97 -11.33 -11.87
C ASP A 152 11.46 -11.34 -12.23
N PHE A 153 12.19 -12.24 -11.61
CA PHE A 153 13.63 -12.38 -11.75
C PHE A 153 13.91 -13.33 -12.92
N ASP A 154 14.78 -12.98 -13.85
CA ASP A 154 15.19 -13.93 -14.90
C ASP A 154 16.54 -14.52 -14.50
N ALA A 155 16.53 -15.60 -13.70
CA ALA A 155 17.76 -16.19 -13.19
C ALA A 155 18.73 -16.60 -14.31
N ASN A 156 18.20 -17.08 -15.45
CA ASN A 156 18.98 -17.53 -16.60
C ASN A 156 19.80 -16.40 -17.24
N ARG A 157 19.19 -15.22 -17.38
CA ARG A 157 19.86 -14.04 -17.94
C ARG A 157 20.62 -13.24 -16.89
N SER A 158 20.29 -13.44 -15.63
CA SER A 158 20.86 -12.68 -14.51
C SER A 158 22.19 -13.23 -14.01
N VAL A 159 22.42 -14.55 -14.16
CA VAL A 159 23.70 -15.16 -13.79
C VAL A 159 24.63 -15.13 -15.00
N VAL A 160 25.83 -14.57 -14.81
CA VAL A 160 26.85 -14.47 -15.87
C VAL A 160 28.14 -15.13 -15.38
N THR A 161 28.69 -16.03 -16.19
CA THR A 161 30.03 -16.59 -15.96
C THR A 161 31.08 -15.66 -16.55
N THR A 162 32.06 -15.28 -15.75
CA THR A 162 33.21 -14.48 -16.18
C THR A 162 34.25 -15.33 -16.90
N GLY A 163 35.17 -14.70 -17.65
CA GLY A 163 36.26 -15.41 -18.33
C GLY A 163 37.19 -16.21 -17.40
N ASN A 164 37.19 -15.90 -16.10
CA ASN A 164 37.95 -16.60 -15.07
C ASN A 164 37.12 -17.67 -14.32
N GLY A 165 35.94 -18.04 -14.83
CA GLY A 165 35.09 -19.09 -14.27
C GLY A 165 34.27 -18.71 -13.03
N LYS A 166 34.28 -17.44 -12.61
CA LYS A 166 33.43 -16.95 -11.51
C LYS A 166 32.01 -16.66 -11.99
N TYR A 167 31.03 -16.79 -11.10
CA TYR A 167 29.64 -16.40 -11.34
C TYR A 167 29.35 -15.03 -10.72
N ILE A 168 28.75 -14.14 -11.51
CA ILE A 168 28.33 -12.81 -11.07
C ILE A 168 26.84 -12.60 -11.36
N LEU A 169 26.19 -11.80 -10.51
CA LEU A 169 24.80 -11.39 -10.66
C LEU A 169 24.72 -10.06 -11.41
N LYS A 170 24.21 -10.12 -12.64
CA LYS A 170 23.80 -8.97 -13.46
C LYS A 170 22.28 -9.03 -13.63
N PRO A 171 21.51 -8.55 -12.64
CA PRO A 171 20.08 -8.84 -12.56
C PRO A 171 19.31 -8.30 -13.76
N VAL A 172 18.56 -9.20 -14.38
CA VAL A 172 17.52 -8.92 -15.37
C VAL A 172 16.20 -9.18 -14.66
N ILE A 173 15.54 -8.09 -14.27
CA ILE A 173 14.34 -8.14 -13.43
C ILE A 173 13.25 -7.30 -14.09
N ARG A 174 12.04 -7.85 -14.14
CA ARG A 174 10.83 -7.12 -14.51
C ARG A 174 9.97 -6.91 -13.27
N THR A 175 9.36 -5.74 -13.16
CA THR A 175 8.37 -5.45 -12.12
C THR A 175 7.03 -5.18 -12.76
N TYR A 176 5.96 -5.64 -12.13
CA TYR A 176 4.60 -5.27 -12.51
C TYR A 176 3.70 -5.25 -11.28
N THR A 177 2.64 -4.44 -11.36
CA THR A 177 1.74 -4.20 -10.23
C THR A 177 0.30 -4.38 -10.68
N GLN A 178 -0.52 -4.97 -9.83
CA GLN A 178 -1.94 -5.19 -10.08
C GLN A 178 -2.74 -4.82 -8.83
N ALA A 179 -3.82 -4.06 -9.01
CA ALA A 179 -4.82 -3.91 -7.96
C ALA A 179 -5.60 -5.21 -7.81
N THR A 180 -5.87 -5.63 -6.58
CA THR A 180 -6.60 -6.87 -6.28
C THR A 180 -7.91 -6.65 -5.53
N SER A 181 -8.21 -5.41 -5.15
CA SER A 181 -9.48 -5.06 -4.51
C SER A 181 -10.02 -3.73 -5.04
N GLY A 182 -11.29 -3.45 -4.73
CA GLY A 182 -11.87 -2.12 -4.69
C GLY A 182 -12.26 -1.75 -3.26
N SER A 183 -12.94 -0.61 -3.12
CA SER A 183 -13.48 -0.16 -1.84
C SER A 183 -14.76 0.65 -2.02
N ILE A 184 -15.52 0.83 -0.93
CA ILE A 184 -16.70 1.71 -0.88
C ILE A 184 -16.46 2.76 0.21
N LYS A 185 -16.70 4.04 -0.11
CA LYS A 185 -16.67 5.14 0.85
C LYS A 185 -17.97 5.92 0.88
N GLY A 186 -18.25 6.56 2.00
CA GLY A 186 -19.38 7.45 2.15
C GLY A 186 -19.38 8.18 3.48
N ILE A 187 -20.47 8.88 3.75
CA ILE A 187 -20.75 9.54 5.02
C ILE A 187 -22.09 9.03 5.54
N VAL A 188 -22.17 8.75 6.83
CA VAL A 188 -23.43 8.37 7.49
C VAL A 188 -23.68 9.25 8.72
N LEU A 189 -24.91 9.76 8.84
CA LEU A 189 -25.34 10.66 9.91
C LEU A 189 -26.63 10.14 10.57
N PRO A 190 -26.90 10.51 11.83
CA PRO A 190 -25.98 11.17 12.78
C PRO A 190 -24.87 10.21 13.25
N ALA A 191 -23.60 10.60 13.09
CA ALA A 191 -22.44 9.72 13.26
C ALA A 191 -22.37 9.04 14.65
N ILE A 192 -22.79 9.74 15.70
CA ILE A 192 -22.76 9.27 17.09
C ILE A 192 -23.70 8.08 17.37
N HIS A 193 -24.70 7.85 16.51
CA HIS A 193 -25.69 6.79 16.66
C HIS A 193 -25.43 5.61 15.70
N ILE A 194 -24.28 5.61 15.01
CA ILE A 194 -23.91 4.54 14.08
C ILE A 194 -22.89 3.61 14.72
N ASN A 195 -23.29 2.36 14.94
CA ASN A 195 -22.43 1.36 15.54
C ASN A 195 -21.41 0.81 14.54
N SER A 196 -21.85 0.49 13.32
CA SER A 196 -21.01 -0.11 12.27
C SER A 196 -21.64 0.02 10.89
N VAL A 197 -20.80 -0.06 9.87
CA VAL A 197 -21.19 -0.16 8.46
C VAL A 197 -20.62 -1.45 7.90
N PHE A 198 -21.42 -2.18 7.14
CA PHE A 198 -21.08 -3.48 6.58
C PHE A 198 -21.20 -3.48 5.06
N ALA A 199 -20.24 -4.08 4.36
CA ALA A 199 -20.42 -4.52 2.98
C ALA A 199 -20.84 -5.99 3.01
N ILE A 200 -22.06 -6.26 2.56
CA ILE A 200 -22.66 -7.59 2.53
C ILE A 200 -22.78 -8.03 1.07
N GLN A 201 -22.32 -9.24 0.77
CA GLN A 201 -22.53 -9.87 -0.53
C GLN A 201 -23.18 -11.23 -0.30
N ASN A 202 -24.26 -11.49 -1.02
CA ASN A 202 -25.13 -12.64 -0.75
C ASN A 202 -25.63 -12.61 0.70
N THR A 203 -25.18 -13.53 1.54
CA THR A 203 -25.52 -13.64 2.97
C THR A 203 -24.33 -13.38 3.89
N ASP A 204 -23.16 -13.06 3.34
CA ASP A 204 -21.91 -12.92 4.10
C ASP A 204 -21.48 -11.46 4.22
N THR A 205 -20.93 -11.13 5.39
CA THR A 205 -20.35 -9.82 5.67
C THR A 205 -18.89 -9.83 5.26
N ILE A 206 -18.58 -9.19 4.15
CA ILE A 206 -17.25 -9.22 3.53
C ILE A 206 -16.32 -8.19 4.18
N ALA A 207 -16.84 -7.01 4.52
CA ALA A 207 -16.06 -5.97 5.21
C ALA A 207 -16.92 -5.22 6.22
N THR A 208 -16.26 -4.71 7.25
CA THR A 208 -16.86 -3.88 8.30
C THR A 208 -16.03 -2.61 8.48
N ALA A 209 -16.70 -1.49 8.70
CA ALA A 209 -16.08 -0.22 9.05
C ALA A 209 -16.81 0.43 10.22
N LYS A 210 -16.06 1.08 11.10
CA LYS A 210 -16.63 2.00 12.10
C LYS A 210 -16.52 3.43 11.55
N PRO A 211 -17.65 4.15 11.39
CA PRO A 211 -17.59 5.54 10.95
C PRO A 211 -16.80 6.41 11.90
N ASP A 212 -16.17 7.45 11.35
CA ASP A 212 -15.57 8.51 12.13
C ASP A 212 -16.64 9.20 13.00
N PRO A 213 -16.44 9.32 14.33
CA PRO A 213 -17.48 9.76 15.26
C PRO A 213 -17.87 11.25 15.10
N LEU A 214 -17.02 12.05 14.44
CA LEU A 214 -17.28 13.48 14.22
C LEU A 214 -17.91 13.75 12.85
N THR A 215 -17.40 13.08 11.81
CA THR A 215 -17.77 13.35 10.41
C THR A 215 -18.72 12.33 9.83
N GLY A 216 -18.82 11.13 10.42
CA GLY A 216 -19.58 10.01 9.86
C GLY A 216 -18.91 9.34 8.65
N ALA A 217 -17.68 9.74 8.30
CA ALA A 217 -16.96 9.16 7.18
C ALA A 217 -16.60 7.69 7.45
N PHE A 218 -16.81 6.82 6.45
CA PHE A 218 -16.42 5.41 6.53
C PHE A 218 -15.77 4.95 5.23
N LEU A 219 -14.97 3.88 5.32
CA LEU A 219 -14.31 3.23 4.19
C LEU A 219 -14.32 1.71 4.39
N LEU A 220 -14.95 0.99 3.47
CA LEU A 220 -14.96 -0.48 3.39
C LEU A 220 -13.93 -0.90 2.34
N THR A 221 -12.88 -1.62 2.75
CA THR A 221 -11.74 -1.99 1.89
C THR A 221 -11.72 -3.50 1.61
N GLY A 222 -10.84 -3.93 0.70
CA GLY A 222 -10.62 -5.37 0.44
C GLY A 222 -11.76 -6.05 -0.33
N LEU A 223 -12.60 -5.29 -1.03
CA LEU A 223 -13.77 -5.82 -1.72
C LEU A 223 -13.38 -6.35 -3.11
N ASN A 224 -13.80 -7.57 -3.44
CA ASN A 224 -13.72 -8.06 -4.82
C ASN A 224 -14.70 -7.30 -5.72
N ALA A 225 -14.48 -7.30 -7.04
CA ALA A 225 -15.44 -6.72 -7.97
C ALA A 225 -16.79 -7.43 -7.88
N GLY A 226 -17.87 -6.65 -7.86
CA GLY A 226 -19.23 -7.16 -7.71
C GLY A 226 -20.17 -6.14 -7.07
N ALA A 227 -21.43 -6.54 -6.90
CA ALA A 227 -22.44 -5.74 -6.21
C ALA A 227 -22.51 -6.12 -4.72
N TYR A 228 -22.67 -5.11 -3.87
CA TYR A 228 -22.78 -5.25 -2.42
C TYR A 228 -23.99 -4.50 -1.89
N ASN A 229 -24.61 -5.04 -0.84
CA ASN A 229 -25.52 -4.31 0.02
C ASN A 229 -24.71 -3.65 1.12
N VAL A 230 -24.79 -2.33 1.25
CA VAL A 230 -24.14 -1.58 2.33
C VAL A 230 -25.14 -1.38 3.45
N ALA A 231 -24.95 -2.09 4.56
CA ALA A 231 -25.82 -2.02 5.73
C ALA A 231 -25.22 -1.08 6.78
N PHE A 232 -26.07 -0.24 7.37
CA PHE A 232 -25.74 0.70 8.43
C PHE A 232 -26.47 0.25 9.68
N ALA A 233 -25.72 -0.16 10.71
CA ALA A 233 -26.30 -0.53 12.00
C ALA A 233 -26.42 0.69 12.91
N GLY A 234 -27.65 1.05 13.24
CA GLY A 234 -27.95 2.05 14.25
C GLY A 234 -27.75 1.51 15.66
N ASP A 235 -27.98 2.38 16.64
CA ASP A 235 -27.95 2.04 18.07
C ASP A 235 -29.34 1.78 18.68
N GLY A 236 -30.39 1.76 17.84
CA GLY A 236 -31.78 1.62 18.25
C GLY A 236 -32.52 2.95 18.40
N LEU A 237 -31.82 4.08 18.56
CA LEU A 237 -32.43 5.42 18.43
C LEU A 237 -32.61 5.79 16.96
N VAL A 238 -31.64 5.41 16.13
CA VAL A 238 -31.77 5.44 14.67
C VAL A 238 -31.90 4.01 14.14
N LYS A 239 -32.73 3.81 13.11
CA LYS A 239 -33.01 2.49 12.56
C LYS A 239 -31.97 2.06 11.53
N ASP A 240 -31.67 0.77 11.52
CA ASP A 240 -30.83 0.15 10.50
C ASP A 240 -31.32 0.50 9.08
N THR A 241 -30.38 0.74 8.19
CA THR A 241 -30.65 1.10 6.79
C THR A 241 -29.74 0.31 5.86
N ILE A 242 -30.22 -0.01 4.66
CA ILE A 242 -29.45 -0.72 3.64
C ILE A 242 -29.47 0.09 2.35
N VAL A 243 -28.30 0.28 1.75
CA VAL A 243 -28.14 0.75 0.36
C VAL A 243 -27.80 -0.47 -0.48
N ALA A 244 -28.74 -0.90 -1.32
CA ALA A 244 -28.58 -2.11 -2.13
C ALA A 244 -27.77 -1.87 -3.40
N SER A 245 -27.17 -2.94 -3.92
CA SER A 245 -26.56 -3.01 -5.27
C SER A 245 -25.47 -1.95 -5.54
N VAL A 246 -24.64 -1.66 -4.55
CA VAL A 246 -23.46 -0.80 -4.73
C VAL A 246 -22.39 -1.58 -5.49
N ASN A 247 -22.10 -1.15 -6.72
CA ASN A 247 -21.12 -1.81 -7.58
C ASN A 247 -19.68 -1.40 -7.22
N VAL A 248 -18.81 -2.41 -7.10
CA VAL A 248 -17.39 -2.27 -6.84
C VAL A 248 -16.60 -2.77 -8.04
N SER A 249 -15.59 -2.01 -8.43
CA SER A 249 -14.60 -2.38 -9.45
C SER A 249 -13.20 -2.45 -8.83
N ILE A 250 -12.38 -3.40 -9.28
CA ILE A 250 -10.99 -3.52 -8.83
C ILE A 250 -10.20 -2.26 -9.19
N GLY A 251 -9.37 -1.79 -8.26
CA GLY A 251 -8.55 -0.59 -8.41
C GLY A 251 -9.29 0.73 -8.20
N GLN A 252 -10.58 0.69 -7.82
CA GLN A 252 -11.42 1.87 -7.68
C GLN A 252 -11.99 2.02 -6.26
N VAL A 253 -12.33 3.25 -5.93
CA VAL A 253 -13.04 3.62 -4.68
C VAL A 253 -14.44 4.10 -5.07
N THR A 254 -15.44 3.25 -4.89
CA THR A 254 -16.84 3.59 -5.14
C THR A 254 -17.33 4.56 -4.05
N SER A 255 -17.76 5.75 -4.44
CA SER A 255 -18.37 6.70 -3.50
C SER A 255 -19.89 6.56 -3.54
N ILE A 256 -20.53 6.42 -2.38
CA ILE A 256 -21.99 6.51 -2.26
C ILE A 256 -22.41 7.87 -1.70
N ALA A 257 -23.65 8.27 -1.98
CA ALA A 257 -24.21 9.50 -1.44
C ALA A 257 -24.30 9.45 0.10
N PRO A 258 -24.22 10.61 0.80
CA PRO A 258 -24.41 10.65 2.24
C PRO A 258 -25.75 10.05 2.66
N ILE A 259 -25.74 9.25 3.73
CA ILE A 259 -26.93 8.58 4.26
C ILE A 259 -27.28 9.19 5.62
N THR A 260 -28.54 9.53 5.81
CA THR A 260 -29.06 9.98 7.12
C THR A 260 -30.05 8.96 7.63
N LEU A 261 -29.72 8.28 8.74
CA LEU A 261 -30.64 7.36 9.41
C LEU A 261 -31.68 8.17 10.21
N LYS A 262 -32.87 7.59 10.34
CA LYS A 262 -34.02 8.17 11.05
C LYS A 262 -34.48 7.26 12.17
#